data_AF-A0A1X4GBR7-F1
#
_entry.id   AF-A0A1X4GBR7-F1
#
_cell.length_a   1.000
_cell.length_b   1.000
_cell.length_c   1.000
_cell.angle_alpha   90.00
_cell.angle_beta   90.00
_cell.angle_gamma   90.00
#
_symmetry.space_group_name_H-M   'P 1'
#
loop_
_entity.id
_entity.type
_entity.pdbx_description
1 polymer ?
#
loop_
_entity_poly.entity_id
_entity_poly.type
_entity_poly.pdbx_seq_one_letter_code
_entity_poly.pdbx_strand_id
1 'polypeptide(L)'
;MSTLDAATLDDLRDALAEVEDKKPTQRLMAVINYLEEDDATMAEVAERYGYTGPWLSRWVGRLDRLADEPVEQVAYDDPREGRPTELSDEQH
;
A
#
# COMPACT_ATOMS: atom_id res chain seq x y z
N MET A 1 -4.64 -6.33 -17.09
CA MET A 1 -4.28 -7.29 -16.03
C MET A 1 -3.06 -6.68 -15.38
N SER A 2 -3.19 -6.09 -14.20
CA SER A 2 -2.02 -5.50 -13.53
C SER A 2 -1.45 -6.55 -12.60
N THR A 3 -0.48 -7.30 -13.11
CA THR A 3 0.46 -8.05 -12.29
C THR A 3 1.59 -7.11 -11.86
N LEU A 4 2.46 -7.56 -10.97
CA LEU A 4 3.76 -6.91 -10.76
C LEU A 4 4.63 -7.14 -12.00
N ASP A 5 5.42 -6.14 -12.38
CA ASP A 5 6.35 -6.19 -13.53
C ASP A 5 7.79 -6.44 -13.06
N ALA A 6 8.19 -5.89 -11.91
CA ALA A 6 9.54 -5.95 -11.36
C ALA A 6 9.59 -6.66 -9.99
N ALA A 7 8.67 -6.34 -9.07
CA ALA A 7 8.67 -6.96 -7.75
C ALA A 7 8.08 -8.38 -7.78
N THR A 8 8.51 -9.20 -6.84
CA THR A 8 8.04 -10.58 -6.65
C THR A 8 7.10 -10.70 -5.46
N LEU A 9 6.36 -11.82 -5.40
CA LEU A 9 5.52 -12.13 -4.25
C LEU A 9 6.34 -12.24 -2.95
N ASP A 10 7.59 -12.69 -3.04
CA ASP A 10 8.48 -12.80 -1.89
C ASP A 10 8.94 -11.41 -1.40
N ASP A 11 9.23 -10.46 -2.30
CA ASP A 11 9.54 -9.07 -1.92
C ASP A 11 8.38 -8.44 -1.13
N LEU A 12 7.13 -8.73 -1.52
CA LEU A 12 5.94 -8.27 -0.81
C LEU A 12 5.80 -8.90 0.57
N ARG A 13 6.17 -10.19 0.73
CA ARG A 13 6.11 -10.90 2.01
C ARG A 13 7.21 -10.44 2.97
N ASP A 14 8.41 -10.18 2.46
CA ASP A 14 9.50 -9.60 3.23
C ASP A 14 9.10 -8.20 3.72
N ALA A 15 8.59 -7.34 2.82
CA ALA A 15 8.05 -6.04 3.20
C ALA A 15 6.90 -6.14 4.23
N LEU A 16 6.04 -7.16 4.14
CA LEU A 16 4.96 -7.39 5.11
C LEU A 16 5.49 -7.71 6.51
N ALA A 17 6.65 -8.35 6.62
CA ALA A 17 7.29 -8.64 7.90
C ALA A 17 7.90 -7.41 8.57
N GLU A 18 8.19 -6.35 7.79
CA GLU A 18 8.81 -5.11 8.26
C GLU A 18 7.81 -4.03 8.69
N VAL A 19 6.60 -4.04 8.13
CA VAL A 19 5.60 -3.00 8.42
C VAL A 19 4.84 -3.26 9.71
N GLU A 20 4.64 -2.21 10.51
CA GLU A 20 3.92 -2.31 11.79
C GLU A 20 2.54 -1.62 11.74
N ASP A 21 2.35 -0.68 10.81
CA ASP A 21 1.13 0.12 10.73
C ASP A 21 0.01 -0.60 9.96
N LYS A 22 -1.23 -0.37 10.40
CA LYS A 22 -2.42 -0.98 9.79
C LYS A 22 -2.53 -0.73 8.28
N LYS A 23 -2.24 0.50 7.83
CA LYS A 23 -2.39 0.88 6.42
C LYS A 23 -1.38 0.19 5.48
N PRO A 24 -0.06 0.25 5.72
CA PRO A 24 0.91 -0.51 4.91
C PRO A 24 0.62 -2.01 4.96
N THR A 25 0.27 -2.55 6.14
CA THR A 25 -0.11 -3.97 6.29
C THR A 25 -1.28 -4.35 5.37
N GLN A 26 -2.39 -3.60 5.42
CA GLN A 26 -3.56 -3.87 4.58
C GLN A 26 -3.25 -3.72 3.08
N ARG A 27 -2.39 -2.78 2.71
CA ARG A 27 -1.97 -2.58 1.32
C ARG A 27 -1.21 -3.80 0.79
N LEU A 28 -0.23 -4.28 1.55
CA LEU A 28 0.57 -5.44 1.19
C LEU A 28 -0.30 -6.70 1.14
N MET A 29 -1.10 -6.97 2.19
CA MET A 29 -1.97 -8.14 2.20
C MET A 29 -3.02 -8.13 1.08
N ALA A 30 -3.58 -6.98 0.72
CA ALA A 30 -4.54 -6.90 -0.37
C ALA A 30 -3.92 -7.27 -1.72
N VAL A 31 -2.69 -6.82 -1.99
CA VAL A 31 -2.00 -7.16 -3.24
C VAL A 31 -1.52 -8.62 -3.22
N ILE A 32 -0.98 -9.11 -2.12
CA ILE A 32 -0.61 -10.53 -1.95
C ILE A 32 -1.82 -11.43 -2.24
N ASN A 33 -2.95 -11.19 -1.58
CA ASN A 33 -4.16 -12.00 -1.79
C ASN A 33 -4.65 -11.94 -3.25
N TYR A 34 -4.56 -10.78 -3.90
CA TYR A 34 -4.94 -10.66 -5.31
C TYR A 34 -4.00 -11.45 -6.23
N LEU A 35 -2.71 -11.53 -5.93
CA LEU A 35 -1.74 -12.30 -6.71
C LEU A 35 -1.84 -13.81 -6.46
N GLU A 36 -2.33 -14.23 -5.28
CA GLU A 36 -2.49 -15.64 -4.91
C GLU A 36 -3.87 -16.23 -5.30
N GLU A 37 -4.88 -15.39 -5.53
CA GLU A 37 -6.23 -15.82 -5.89
C GLU A 37 -6.47 -15.72 -7.41
N ASP A 38 -6.20 -16.81 -8.13
CA ASP A 38 -6.23 -16.88 -9.60
C ASP A 38 -7.52 -16.34 -10.26
N ASP A 39 -8.68 -16.53 -9.62
CA ASP A 39 -10.00 -16.19 -10.17
C ASP A 39 -10.60 -14.88 -9.59
N ALA A 40 -9.90 -14.20 -8.69
CA ALA A 40 -10.44 -13.02 -8.01
C ALA A 40 -10.24 -11.74 -8.81
N THR A 41 -11.27 -10.90 -8.88
CA THR A 41 -11.13 -9.54 -9.41
C THR A 41 -10.52 -8.61 -8.36
N MET A 42 -9.87 -7.55 -8.83
CA MET A 42 -9.33 -6.52 -7.94
C MET A 42 -10.40 -5.89 -7.04
N ALA A 43 -11.65 -5.77 -7.53
CA ALA A 43 -12.75 -5.23 -6.75
C ALA A 43 -13.11 -6.16 -5.58
N GLU A 44 -13.27 -7.45 -5.85
CA GLU A 44 -13.61 -8.46 -4.83
C GLU A 44 -12.56 -8.56 -3.74
N VAL A 45 -11.27 -8.49 -4.10
CA VAL A 45 -10.18 -8.50 -3.10
C VAL A 45 -10.16 -7.19 -2.32
N ALA A 46 -10.21 -6.04 -2.99
CA ALA A 46 -10.15 -4.73 -2.34
C ALA A 46 -11.31 -4.51 -1.35
N GLU A 47 -12.52 -4.98 -1.67
CA GLU A 47 -13.70 -4.84 -0.82
C GLU A 47 -13.54 -5.51 0.55
N ARG A 48 -12.81 -6.62 0.64
CA ARG A 48 -12.51 -7.31 1.92
C ARG A 48 -11.71 -6.43 2.89
N TYR A 49 -10.98 -5.46 2.35
CA TYR A 49 -10.18 -4.49 3.09
C TYR A 49 -10.89 -3.13 3.24
N GLY A 50 -12.08 -2.96 2.65
CA GLY A 50 -12.83 -1.69 2.65
C GLY A 50 -12.39 -0.70 1.57
N TYR A 51 -11.82 -1.19 0.46
CA TYR A 51 -11.34 -0.38 -0.66
C TYR A 51 -11.99 -0.78 -1.98
N THR A 52 -11.74 -0.02 -3.04
CA THR A 52 -12.27 -0.31 -4.39
C THR A 52 -11.17 -0.84 -5.30
N GLY A 53 -11.53 -1.55 -6.37
CA GLY A 53 -10.57 -2.09 -7.36
C GLY A 53 -9.52 -1.07 -7.87
N PRO A 54 -9.89 0.20 -8.18
CA PRO A 54 -8.91 1.23 -8.55
C PRO A 54 -7.84 1.51 -7.49
N TRP A 55 -8.17 1.40 -6.19
CA TRP A 55 -7.17 1.50 -5.12
C TRP A 55 -6.16 0.36 -5.19
N LEU A 56 -6.65 -0.86 -5.39
CA LEU A 56 -5.79 -2.03 -5.50
C LEU A 56 -4.87 -1.96 -6.73
N SER A 57 -5.39 -1.54 -7.88
CA SER A 57 -4.57 -1.30 -9.09
C SER A 57 -3.44 -0.29 -8.83
N ARG A 58 -3.75 0.82 -8.12
CA ARG A 58 -2.74 1.80 -7.70
C ARG A 58 -1.72 1.19 -6.73
N TRP A 59 -2.13 0.29 -5.86
CA TRP A 59 -1.23 -0.38 -4.94
C TRP A 59 -0.32 -1.38 -5.64
N VAL A 60 -0.80 -2.14 -6.63
CA VAL A 60 0.05 -3.00 -7.46
C VAL A 60 1.19 -2.17 -8.06
N GLY A 61 0.87 -1.08 -8.78
CA GLY A 61 1.91 -0.24 -9.39
C GLY A 61 2.81 0.48 -8.37
N ARG A 62 2.32 0.74 -7.16
CA ARG A 62 3.14 1.30 -6.07
C ARG A 62 4.12 0.27 -5.53
N LEU A 63 3.62 -0.94 -5.20
CA LEU A 63 4.40 -2.02 -4.59
C LEU A 63 5.38 -2.67 -5.57
N ASP A 64 5.15 -2.52 -6.87
CA ASP A 64 6.10 -2.97 -7.89
C ASP A 64 7.49 -2.31 -7.76
N ARG A 65 7.56 -1.15 -7.11
CA ARG A 65 8.81 -0.45 -6.79
C ARG A 65 9.64 -1.12 -5.70
N LEU A 66 9.09 -2.10 -4.97
CA LEU A 66 9.86 -2.85 -3.95
C LEU A 66 11.06 -3.59 -4.54
N ALA A 67 11.10 -3.80 -5.86
CA ALA A 67 12.26 -4.36 -6.55
C ALA A 67 13.55 -3.51 -6.37
N ASP A 68 13.41 -2.20 -6.24
CA ASP A 68 14.54 -1.26 -6.22
C ASP A 68 14.46 -0.19 -5.11
N GLU A 69 13.32 -0.03 -4.45
CA GLU A 69 13.07 0.96 -3.40
C GLU A 69 12.73 0.30 -2.04
N PRO A 70 13.18 0.90 -0.90
CA PRO A 70 12.94 0.33 0.42
C PRO A 70 11.47 0.42 0.87
N VAL A 71 11.06 -0.47 1.77
CA VAL A 71 9.68 -0.60 2.25
C VAL A 71 9.12 0.70 2.80
N GLU A 72 9.92 1.52 3.49
CA GLU A 72 9.49 2.79 4.06
C GLU A 72 9.05 3.81 3.00
N GLN A 73 9.67 3.78 1.82
CA GLN A 73 9.32 4.68 0.71
C GLN A 73 8.12 4.17 -0.11
N VAL A 74 7.83 2.87 -0.02
CA VAL A 74 6.84 2.21 -0.88
C VAL A 74 5.55 1.87 -0.15
N ALA A 75 5.66 1.22 1.00
CA ALA A 75 4.51 0.74 1.77
C ALA A 75 3.83 1.84 2.59
N TYR A 76 4.56 2.89 2.95
CA TYR A 76 3.99 4.00 3.72
C TYR A 76 3.40 5.07 2.79
N ASP A 77 2.62 5.99 3.34
CA ASP A 77 2.26 7.22 2.63
C ASP A 77 3.34 8.26 2.93
N ASP A 78 3.62 9.14 1.98
CA ASP A 78 4.52 10.27 2.25
C ASP A 78 4.06 11.00 3.51
N PRO A 79 5.01 11.38 4.39
CA PRO A 79 4.67 12.22 5.53
C PRO A 79 3.95 13.44 4.99
N ARG A 80 2.67 13.59 5.37
CA ARG A 80 1.93 14.80 5.05
C ARG A 80 2.66 15.92 5.78
N GLU A 81 3.39 16.75 5.04
CA GLU A 81 3.80 18.05 5.55
C GLU A 81 2.51 18.71 6.03
N GLY A 82 2.34 18.75 7.35
CA GLY A 82 1.14 19.32 7.94
C GLY A 82 0.99 20.71 7.36
N ARG A 83 -0.17 21.02 6.78
CA ARG A 83 -0.57 22.43 6.66
C ARG A 83 -0.30 23.02 8.04
N PRO A 84 0.54 24.06 8.19
CA PRO A 84 0.77 24.66 9.49
C PRO A 84 -0.60 24.96 10.08
N THR A 85 -0.91 24.33 11.21
CA THR A 85 -2.07 24.69 12.02
C THR A 85 -1.80 26.10 12.50
N GLU A 86 -2.29 27.11 11.76
CA GLU A 86 -2.41 28.48 12.23
C GLU A 86 -3.40 28.51 13.40
N LEU A 87 -2.93 28.11 14.56
CA LEU A 87 -3.41 28.59 15.85
C LEU A 87 -2.14 28.84 16.67
N SER A 88 -1.47 29.94 16.34
CA SER A 88 -0.50 30.55 17.24
C SER A 88 -1.25 30.92 18.52
N ASP A 89 -0.84 30.35 19.65
CA ASP A 89 -1.31 30.66 21.00
C ASP A 89 -0.89 32.09 21.43
N GLU A 90 -1.26 33.11 20.66
CA GLU A 90 -1.02 34.52 20.98
C GLU A 90 -2.28 35.37 20.77
N GLN A 91 -3.31 35.13 21.58
CA GLN A 91 -4.18 36.18 22.12
C GLN A 91 -4.82 35.64 23.41
N HIS A 92 -4.07 35.76 24.52
CA HIS A 92 -4.59 35.64 25.88
C HIS A 92 -5.06 37.01 26.37
#